data_AF-A0A2H8TDL9-F1
#
_entry.id   AF-A0A2H8TDL9-F1
#
_cell.length_a   1.000
_cell.length_b   1.000
_cell.length_c   1.000
_cell.angle_alpha   90.00
_cell.angle_beta   90.00
_cell.angle_gamma   90.00
#
_symmetry.space_group_name_H-M   'P 1'
#
loop_
_entity.id
_entity.type
_entity.pdbx_description
1 polymer ?
#
loop_
_entity_poly.entity_id
_entity_poly.type
_entity_poly.pdbx_seq_one_letter_code
_entity_poly.pdbx_strand_id
1 'polypeptide(L)'
;MVPDIVFNPHGFPSRMTIAMMIECMAGKSAAVHGIVHDATPFKYSEEDTAIDFFGKLLEAGGYNYFGTEQMYSGVDGRAMKASIFFGVVHYQRLRHMVSDKWQVRSTGPVDAVTKQPVKGRKRGGGGRVGEMERDALISHGTPFLMQDRFMDCSDKSTALLCLKCHTVLTSLIQFKEDSYSSKIAKCKTCDSTQVQEIGIPNVFRYLCSELAAINIKLQLNIEV
;
A
#
# COMPACT_ATOMS: atom_id res chain seq x y z
N MET A 1 16.26 19.46 -29.36
CA MET A 1 15.44 19.73 -28.15
C MET A 1 15.30 18.43 -27.37
N VAL A 2 15.18 18.49 -26.04
CA VAL A 2 14.90 17.32 -25.20
C VAL A 2 13.52 17.54 -24.57
N PRO A 3 12.62 16.53 -24.57
CA PRO A 3 11.31 16.67 -23.95
C PRO A 3 11.43 16.77 -22.42
N ASP A 4 10.69 17.69 -21.81
CA ASP A 4 10.59 17.78 -20.35
C ASP A 4 9.72 16.64 -19.78
N ILE A 5 8.69 16.23 -20.52
CA ILE A 5 7.73 15.19 -20.13
C ILE A 5 7.57 14.22 -21.30
N VAL A 6 7.58 12.91 -21.00
CA VAL A 6 7.28 11.85 -21.95
C VAL A 6 5.96 11.20 -21.56
N PHE A 7 5.00 11.20 -22.49
CA PHE A 7 3.71 10.55 -22.31
C PHE A 7 3.62 9.27 -23.15
N ASN A 8 3.08 8.20 -22.56
CA ASN A 8 2.97 6.92 -23.24
C ASN A 8 1.79 6.93 -24.25
N PRO A 9 2.01 6.63 -25.54
CA PRO A 9 0.94 6.60 -26.55
C PRO A 9 -0.20 5.62 -26.22
N HIS A 10 0.06 4.56 -25.45
CA HIS A 10 -0.99 3.61 -25.03
C HIS A 10 -2.06 4.23 -24.11
N GLY A 11 -1.83 5.44 -23.59
CA GLY A 11 -2.82 6.19 -22.82
C GLY A 11 -3.96 6.80 -23.66
N PHE A 12 -3.77 6.99 -24.97
CA PHE A 12 -4.77 7.63 -25.84
C PHE A 12 -5.95 6.73 -26.23
N PRO A 13 -5.76 5.47 -26.68
CA PRO A 13 -6.88 4.67 -27.20
C PRO A 13 -7.98 4.40 -26.17
N SER A 14 -7.62 4.24 -24.89
CA SER A 14 -8.58 3.95 -23.83
C SER A 14 -9.29 5.19 -23.29
N ARG A 15 -8.62 6.37 -23.32
CA ARG A 15 -9.17 7.62 -22.78
C ARG A 15 -9.81 8.52 -23.83
N MET A 16 -9.49 8.30 -25.11
CA MET A 16 -9.99 9.06 -26.26
C MET A 16 -9.82 10.58 -26.12
N THR A 17 -8.76 11.02 -25.42
CA THR A 17 -8.46 12.45 -25.19
C THR A 17 -7.71 13.06 -26.38
N ILE A 18 -8.38 13.13 -27.54
CA ILE A 18 -7.82 13.68 -28.80
C ILE A 18 -7.48 15.16 -28.66
N ALA A 19 -8.21 15.89 -27.81
CA ALA A 19 -7.97 17.32 -27.56
C ALA A 19 -6.53 17.63 -27.11
N MET A 20 -5.89 16.73 -26.32
CA MET A 20 -4.50 16.90 -25.91
C MET A 20 -3.53 16.84 -27.10
N MET A 21 -3.85 16.06 -28.14
CA MET A 21 -3.04 16.00 -29.37
C MET A 21 -3.19 17.30 -30.17
N ILE A 22 -4.42 17.82 -30.27
CA ILE A 22 -4.68 19.11 -30.92
C ILE A 22 -3.99 20.25 -30.15
N GLU A 23 -4.06 20.24 -28.82
CA GLU A 23 -3.36 21.20 -27.95
C GLU A 23 -1.84 21.14 -28.16
N CYS A 24 -1.26 19.95 -28.30
CA CYS A 24 0.17 19.78 -28.55
C CYS A 24 0.61 20.45 -29.87
N MET A 25 -0.18 20.31 -30.94
CA MET A 25 0.07 20.99 -32.22
C MET A 25 -0.09 22.51 -32.08
N ALA A 26 -1.17 22.95 -31.45
CA ALA A 26 -1.46 24.36 -31.21
C ALA A 26 -0.39 25.03 -30.35
N GLY A 27 0.00 24.43 -29.23
CA GLY A 27 1.02 24.97 -28.33
C GLY A 27 2.38 25.09 -29.02
N LYS A 28 2.70 24.17 -29.93
CA LYS A 28 3.91 24.24 -30.75
C LYS A 28 3.82 25.36 -31.79
N SER A 29 2.73 25.47 -32.55
CA SER A 29 2.57 26.56 -33.54
C SER A 29 2.57 27.93 -32.85
N ALA A 30 1.93 28.04 -31.67
CA ALA A 30 1.96 29.22 -30.82
C ALA A 30 3.38 29.61 -30.43
N ALA A 31 4.20 28.65 -29.99
CA ALA A 31 5.58 28.90 -29.60
C ALA A 31 6.48 29.35 -30.77
N VAL A 32 6.24 28.82 -31.98
CA VAL A 32 7.03 29.19 -33.18
C VAL A 32 6.68 30.59 -33.68
N HIS A 33 5.39 30.93 -33.76
CA HIS A 33 4.93 32.21 -34.30
C HIS A 33 4.78 33.31 -33.24
N GLY A 34 4.95 32.98 -31.95
CA GLY A 34 4.79 33.93 -30.85
C GLY A 34 3.34 34.40 -30.64
N ILE A 35 2.37 33.57 -31.01
CA ILE A 35 0.92 33.87 -30.93
C ILE A 35 0.24 33.05 -29.84
N VAL A 36 -0.88 33.54 -29.33
CA VAL A 36 -1.74 32.79 -28.41
C VAL A 36 -2.93 32.26 -29.19
N HIS A 37 -3.13 30.95 -29.17
CA HIS A 37 -4.30 30.34 -29.78
C HIS A 37 -5.47 30.31 -28.80
N ASP A 38 -6.63 30.67 -29.32
CA ASP A 38 -7.91 30.53 -28.63
C ASP A 38 -8.42 29.09 -28.79
N ALA A 39 -8.59 28.41 -27.65
CA ALA A 39 -9.04 27.02 -27.55
C ALA A 39 -10.50 26.90 -27.08
N THR A 40 -11.32 27.93 -27.29
CA THR A 40 -12.75 27.90 -26.96
C THR A 40 -13.46 26.76 -27.72
N PRO A 41 -14.31 25.95 -27.06
CA PRO A 41 -15.06 24.88 -27.72
C PRO A 41 -15.93 25.37 -28.88
N PHE A 42 -16.20 24.50 -29.86
CA PHE A 42 -17.08 24.73 -31.02
C PHE A 42 -16.63 25.81 -32.02
N LYS A 43 -15.37 26.21 -32.00
CA LYS A 43 -14.79 27.12 -33.00
C LYS A 43 -14.54 26.46 -34.37
N TYR A 44 -14.21 25.18 -34.35
CA TYR A 44 -13.88 24.38 -35.53
C TYR A 44 -15.07 23.51 -35.93
N SER A 45 -15.19 23.23 -37.23
CA SER A 45 -16.23 22.38 -37.82
C SER A 45 -15.61 21.18 -38.52
N GLU A 46 -16.44 20.30 -39.10
CA GLU A 46 -15.95 19.19 -39.91
C GLU A 46 -15.33 19.67 -41.24
N GLU A 47 -15.74 20.83 -41.75
CA GLU A 47 -15.21 21.44 -42.97
C GLU A 47 -13.89 22.21 -42.70
N ASP A 48 -13.76 22.81 -41.52
CA ASP A 48 -12.54 23.52 -41.08
C ASP A 48 -12.01 22.90 -39.78
N THR A 49 -11.20 21.85 -39.93
CA THR A 49 -10.70 21.08 -38.80
C THR A 49 -9.52 21.78 -38.12
N ALA A 50 -9.47 21.68 -36.78
CA ALA A 50 -8.36 22.22 -35.99
C ALA A 50 -7.01 21.63 -36.40
N ILE A 51 -6.98 20.34 -36.79
CA ILE A 51 -5.76 19.64 -37.20
C ILE A 51 -5.18 20.28 -38.46
N ASP A 52 -6.02 20.59 -39.45
CA ASP A 52 -5.55 21.18 -40.70
C ASP A 52 -5.13 22.63 -40.52
N PHE A 53 -5.84 23.38 -39.69
CA PHE A 53 -5.47 24.76 -39.32
C PHE A 53 -4.07 24.81 -38.68
N PHE A 54 -3.83 24.02 -37.63
CA PHE A 54 -2.53 23.99 -36.95
C PHE A 54 -1.45 23.31 -37.80
N GLY A 55 -1.78 22.32 -38.62
CA GLY A 55 -0.83 21.66 -39.51
C GLY A 55 -0.22 22.61 -40.54
N LYS A 56 -1.05 23.45 -41.17
CA LYS A 56 -0.57 24.50 -42.10
C LYS A 56 0.31 25.55 -41.40
N LEU A 57 -0.04 25.92 -40.17
CA LEU A 57 0.76 26.83 -39.36
C LEU A 57 2.12 26.23 -38.98
N LEU A 58 2.17 24.94 -38.66
CA LEU A 58 3.42 24.23 -38.38
C LEU A 58 4.31 24.13 -39.61
N GLU A 59 3.72 23.84 -40.78
CA GLU A 59 4.43 23.80 -42.06
C GLU A 59 5.01 25.17 -42.43
N ALA A 60 4.24 26.25 -42.22
CA ALA A 60 4.74 27.63 -42.36
C ALA A 60 5.90 27.94 -41.38
N GLY A 61 5.96 27.24 -40.25
CA GLY A 61 7.05 27.30 -39.28
C GLY A 61 8.25 26.39 -39.59
N GLY A 62 8.21 25.64 -40.70
CA GLY A 62 9.28 24.70 -41.09
C GLY A 62 9.23 23.34 -40.39
N TYR A 63 8.14 23.02 -39.70
CA TYR A 63 7.92 21.73 -39.05
C TYR A 63 7.02 20.82 -39.91
N ASN A 64 6.96 19.53 -39.56
CA ASN A 64 6.06 18.61 -40.22
C ASN A 64 4.58 18.97 -39.93
N TYR A 65 3.73 18.84 -40.95
CA TYR A 65 2.28 19.06 -40.89
C TYR A 65 1.61 18.35 -39.72
N PHE A 66 1.95 17.07 -39.49
CA PHE A 66 1.37 16.26 -38.40
C PHE A 66 2.03 16.50 -37.03
N GLY A 67 2.93 17.47 -36.92
CA GLY A 67 3.64 17.77 -35.66
C GLY A 67 4.66 16.71 -35.23
N THR A 68 4.98 15.73 -36.08
CA THR A 68 5.99 14.71 -35.79
C THR A 68 7.39 15.16 -36.18
N GLU A 69 8.39 14.78 -35.40
CA GLU A 69 9.80 15.13 -35.60
C GLU A 69 10.70 13.90 -35.56
N GLN A 70 11.80 13.94 -36.31
CA GLN A 70 12.83 12.92 -36.23
C GLN A 70 13.62 13.10 -34.93
N MET A 71 13.47 12.15 -34.00
CA MET A 71 14.25 12.11 -32.76
C MET A 71 15.38 11.08 -32.85
N TYR A 72 16.36 11.24 -31.97
CA TYR A 72 17.53 10.38 -31.83
C TYR A 72 17.56 9.77 -30.44
N SER A 73 17.98 8.51 -30.34
CA SER A 73 18.13 7.82 -29.06
C SER A 73 19.25 8.45 -28.25
N GLY A 74 18.97 8.85 -27.01
CA GLY A 74 19.99 9.37 -26.09
C GLY A 74 20.98 8.30 -25.61
N VAL A 75 20.66 7.01 -25.78
CA VAL A 75 21.54 5.89 -25.38
C VAL A 75 22.50 5.54 -26.53
N ASP A 76 21.96 5.31 -27.73
CA ASP A 76 22.73 4.79 -28.88
C ASP A 76 23.18 5.87 -29.87
N GLY A 77 22.63 7.10 -29.77
CA GLY A 77 22.86 8.18 -30.73
C GLY A 77 22.22 7.98 -32.12
N ARG A 78 21.56 6.85 -32.36
CA ARG A 78 20.92 6.52 -33.65
C ARG A 78 19.55 7.19 -33.79
N ALA A 79 19.17 7.50 -35.03
CA ALA A 79 17.84 7.98 -35.36
C ALA A 79 16.77 6.94 -34.97
N MET A 80 15.69 7.40 -34.33
CA MET A 80 14.53 6.55 -34.04
C MET A 80 13.84 6.11 -35.33
N LYS A 81 13.31 4.88 -35.35
CA LYS A 81 12.67 4.30 -36.54
C LYS A 81 11.41 5.04 -36.99
N ALA A 82 10.71 5.68 -36.05
CA ALA A 82 9.51 6.44 -36.32
C ALA A 82 9.69 7.90 -35.86
N SER A 83 9.07 8.81 -36.58
CA SER A 83 8.97 10.21 -36.17
C SER A 83 8.09 10.31 -34.92
N ILE A 84 8.59 11.02 -33.92
CA ILE A 84 7.93 11.16 -32.62
C ILE A 84 7.04 12.41 -32.63
N PHE A 85 5.80 12.25 -32.18
CA PHE A 85 4.89 13.38 -31.99
C PHE A 85 5.37 14.24 -30.82
N PHE A 86 5.70 15.50 -31.09
CA PHE A 86 6.36 16.39 -30.13
C PHE A 86 5.82 17.82 -30.26
N GLY A 87 5.51 18.42 -29.12
CA GLY A 87 4.98 19.77 -29.03
C GLY A 87 4.81 20.21 -27.57
N VAL A 88 4.07 21.30 -27.37
CA VAL A 88 3.94 21.96 -26.08
C VAL A 88 2.51 21.81 -25.56
N VAL A 89 2.36 21.32 -24.34
CA VAL A 89 1.06 21.10 -23.68
C VAL A 89 1.11 21.71 -22.29
N HIS A 90 0.00 22.30 -21.84
CA HIS A 90 -0.08 22.86 -20.50
C HIS A 90 -0.32 21.75 -19.45
N TYR A 91 0.64 21.57 -18.54
CA TYR A 91 0.53 20.59 -17.45
C TYR A 91 0.21 21.23 -16.11
N GLN A 92 -0.64 20.57 -15.33
CA GLN A 92 -0.97 20.94 -13.95
C GLN A 92 -0.32 19.97 -12.95
N ARG A 93 0.34 20.51 -11.92
CA ARG A 93 0.93 19.70 -10.85
C ARG A 93 -0.13 19.34 -9.81
N LEU A 94 -0.31 18.04 -9.55
CA LEU A 94 -1.22 17.54 -8.52
C LEU A 94 -0.63 17.64 -7.11
N ARG A 95 -1.51 17.81 -6.11
CA ARG A 95 -1.11 18.00 -4.70
C ARG A 95 -0.64 16.74 -3.97
N HIS A 96 -1.04 15.55 -4.41
CA HIS A 96 -0.76 14.30 -3.68
C HIS A 96 0.66 13.81 -4.01
N MET A 97 1.55 13.85 -3.02
CA MET A 97 2.93 13.42 -3.17
C MET A 97 3.15 11.99 -2.62
N VAL A 98 4.07 11.23 -3.24
CA VAL A 98 4.44 9.88 -2.79
C VAL A 98 5.18 9.91 -1.44
N SER A 99 5.91 10.99 -1.17
CA SER A 99 6.55 11.28 0.13
C SER A 99 5.55 11.20 1.29
N ASP A 100 4.29 11.49 1.03
CA ASP A 100 3.25 11.53 2.04
C ASP A 100 2.55 10.18 2.23
N LYS A 101 2.98 9.13 1.53
CA LYS A 101 2.33 7.82 1.57
C LYS A 101 3.22 6.67 2.03
N TRP A 102 4.54 6.78 1.92
CA TRP A 102 5.42 5.70 2.37
C TRP A 102 5.34 5.51 3.90
N GLN A 103 5.44 4.26 4.33
CA GLN A 103 5.47 3.87 5.75
C GLN A 103 6.35 2.61 5.90
N VAL A 104 7.09 2.56 7.00
CA VAL A 104 7.93 1.40 7.35
C VAL A 104 7.87 1.21 8.87
N ARG A 105 7.91 -0.05 9.29
CA ARG A 105 7.91 -0.44 10.71
C ARG A 105 8.69 -1.73 10.87
N SER A 106 9.64 -1.76 11.80
CA SER A 106 10.28 -2.97 12.30
C SER A 106 9.64 -3.38 13.62
N THR A 107 9.85 -2.60 14.68
CA THR A 107 9.17 -2.70 15.97
C THR A 107 8.49 -1.36 16.29
N GLY A 108 7.64 -1.31 17.31
CA GLY A 108 6.96 -0.06 17.65
C GLY A 108 5.89 -0.21 18.73
N PRO A 109 5.13 0.86 18.98
CA PRO A 109 4.08 0.84 19.98
C PRO A 109 3.02 -0.22 19.65
N VAL A 110 2.55 -0.86 20.70
CA VAL A 110 1.48 -1.84 20.69
C VAL A 110 0.29 -1.30 21.46
N ASP A 111 -0.89 -1.77 21.10
CA ASP A 111 -2.11 -1.49 21.84
C ASP A 111 -2.07 -2.13 23.23
N ALA A 112 -2.67 -1.47 24.23
CA ALA A 112 -2.57 -1.92 25.62
C ALA A 112 -3.35 -3.21 25.87
N VAL A 113 -4.50 -3.35 25.21
CA VAL A 113 -5.44 -4.47 25.37
C VAL A 113 -5.00 -5.66 24.53
N THR A 114 -4.90 -5.45 23.22
CA THR A 114 -4.64 -6.53 22.26
C THR A 114 -3.16 -6.90 22.16
N LYS A 115 -2.25 -6.01 22.55
CA LYS A 115 -0.79 -6.11 22.31
C LYS A 115 -0.41 -6.17 20.82
N GLN A 116 -1.35 -5.85 19.93
CA GLN A 116 -1.10 -5.77 18.50
C GLN A 116 -0.50 -4.40 18.10
N PRO A 117 0.19 -4.30 16.96
CA PRO A 117 0.63 -3.03 16.39
C PRO A 117 -0.47 -1.96 16.31
N VAL A 118 -0.21 -0.76 16.83
CA VAL A 118 -1.17 0.36 16.76
C VAL A 118 -1.46 0.79 15.32
N LYS A 119 -2.65 1.37 15.10
CA LYS A 119 -3.02 1.98 13.82
C LYS A 119 -2.41 3.38 13.65
N GLY A 120 -1.98 3.68 12.43
CA GLY A 120 -1.70 5.04 11.97
C GLY A 120 -0.22 5.35 11.77
N ARG A 121 0.10 5.91 10.59
CA ARG A 121 1.48 6.22 10.18
C ARG A 121 2.21 7.17 11.12
N LYS A 122 1.55 8.24 11.57
CA LYS A 122 2.15 9.24 12.50
C LYS A 122 2.59 8.62 13.83
N ARG A 123 2.02 7.47 14.20
CA ARG A 123 2.33 6.73 15.44
C ARG A 123 3.29 5.57 15.21
N GLY A 124 3.90 5.45 14.03
CA GLY A 124 4.68 4.26 13.66
C GLY A 124 3.84 2.99 13.61
N GLY A 125 2.58 3.11 13.20
CA GLY A 125 1.63 2.00 13.16
C GLY A 125 2.01 0.92 12.16
N GLY A 126 1.53 -0.30 12.40
CA GLY A 126 1.77 -1.45 11.52
C GLY A 126 0.89 -1.44 10.26
N GLY A 127 1.36 -2.12 9.22
CA GLY A 127 0.52 -2.51 8.09
C GLY A 127 -0.43 -3.63 8.51
N ARG A 128 -1.69 -3.56 8.07
CA ARG A 128 -2.68 -4.59 8.37
C ARG A 128 -2.60 -5.71 7.35
N VAL A 129 -2.36 -6.92 7.82
CA VAL A 129 -2.65 -8.16 7.08
C VAL A 129 -4.09 -8.53 7.43
N GLY A 130 -4.99 -8.39 6.46
CA GLY A 130 -6.41 -8.61 6.63
C GLY A 130 -6.84 -10.03 6.29
N GLU A 131 -8.15 -10.17 6.11
CA GLU A 131 -8.79 -11.44 5.78
C GLU A 131 -8.44 -11.92 4.37
N MET A 132 -8.44 -11.01 3.39
CA MET A 132 -8.10 -11.37 2.01
C MET A 132 -6.66 -11.86 1.90
N GLU A 133 -5.73 -11.24 2.65
CA GLU A 133 -4.34 -11.66 2.69
C GLU A 133 -4.16 -13.00 3.41
N ARG A 134 -4.97 -13.29 4.43
CA ARG A 134 -5.03 -14.62 5.07
C ARG A 134 -5.39 -15.69 4.04
N ASP A 135 -6.47 -15.46 3.30
CA ASP A 135 -7.01 -16.45 2.36
C ASP A 135 -6.04 -16.69 1.19
N ALA A 136 -5.31 -15.66 0.77
CA ALA A 136 -4.20 -15.79 -0.18
C ALA A 136 -3.05 -16.65 0.38
N LEU A 137 -2.65 -16.48 1.65
CA LEU A 137 -1.58 -17.30 2.24
C LEU A 137 -1.98 -18.76 2.41
N ILE A 138 -3.26 -19.01 2.71
CA ILE A 138 -3.85 -20.35 2.80
C ILE A 138 -3.86 -21.01 1.41
N SER A 139 -4.31 -20.30 0.36
CA SER A 139 -4.36 -20.86 -1.00
C SER A 139 -2.98 -21.20 -1.56
N HIS A 140 -1.95 -20.44 -1.18
CA HIS A 140 -0.56 -20.75 -1.49
C HIS A 140 0.02 -21.94 -0.70
N GLY A 141 -0.68 -22.43 0.33
CA GLY A 141 -0.19 -23.54 1.16
C GLY A 141 1.05 -23.16 1.99
N THR A 142 1.14 -21.92 2.47
CA THR A 142 2.30 -21.40 3.20
C THR A 142 2.02 -21.22 4.70
N PRO A 143 1.90 -22.32 5.49
CA PRO A 143 1.50 -22.25 6.89
C PRO A 143 2.52 -21.49 7.77
N PHE A 144 3.82 -21.60 7.47
CA PHE A 144 4.85 -20.90 8.23
C PHE A 144 4.79 -19.38 8.05
N LEU A 145 4.47 -18.89 6.84
CA LEU A 145 4.29 -17.45 6.60
C LEU A 145 3.01 -16.94 7.28
N MET A 146 1.94 -17.74 7.26
CA MET A 146 0.72 -17.42 7.97
C MET A 146 0.97 -17.32 9.48
N GLN A 147 1.64 -18.30 10.07
CA GLN A 147 2.00 -18.31 11.48
C GLN A 147 2.89 -17.11 11.85
N ASP A 148 3.88 -16.81 11.02
CA ASP A 148 4.80 -15.69 11.24
C ASP A 148 4.05 -14.35 11.23
N ARG A 149 3.17 -14.12 10.24
CA ARG A 149 2.44 -12.86 10.10
C ARG A 149 1.31 -12.68 11.13
N PHE A 150 0.58 -13.74 11.46
CA PHE A 150 -0.57 -13.66 12.38
C PHE A 150 -0.22 -13.87 13.84
N MET A 151 0.91 -14.52 14.16
CA MET A 151 1.32 -14.77 15.55
C MET A 151 2.68 -14.13 15.86
N ASP A 152 3.77 -14.60 15.25
CA ASP A 152 5.13 -14.26 15.69
C ASP A 152 5.45 -12.75 15.57
N CYS A 153 5.01 -12.11 14.48
CA CYS A 153 5.22 -10.69 14.21
C CYS A 153 4.12 -9.76 14.76
N SER A 154 3.07 -10.30 15.40
CA SER A 154 1.90 -9.53 15.84
C SER A 154 1.78 -9.50 17.35
N ASP A 155 1.19 -10.54 17.95
CA ASP A 155 0.79 -10.57 19.35
C ASP A 155 1.14 -11.88 20.06
N LYS A 156 2.21 -12.56 19.62
CA LYS A 156 2.76 -13.73 20.32
C LYS A 156 2.97 -13.42 21.80
N SER A 157 2.34 -14.23 22.65
CA SER A 157 2.51 -14.16 24.10
C SER A 157 2.69 -15.56 24.69
N THR A 158 3.48 -15.66 25.75
CA THR A 158 3.53 -16.88 26.56
C THR A 158 2.49 -16.78 27.67
N ALA A 159 1.72 -17.85 27.84
CA ALA A 159 0.70 -17.94 28.87
C ALA A 159 0.81 -19.26 29.64
N LEU A 160 0.39 -19.22 30.90
CA LEU A 160 0.45 -20.36 31.80
C LEU A 160 -0.89 -21.09 31.77
N LEU A 161 -0.89 -22.38 31.41
CA LEU A 161 -2.07 -23.24 31.46
C LEU A 161 -1.96 -24.21 32.64
N CYS A 162 -3.02 -24.34 33.42
CA CYS A 162 -3.13 -25.40 34.41
C CYS A 162 -3.62 -26.72 33.77
N LEU A 163 -2.91 -27.82 34.02
CA LEU A 163 -3.23 -29.15 33.46
C LEU A 163 -4.49 -29.80 34.07
N LYS A 164 -4.95 -29.35 35.26
CA LYS A 164 -6.16 -29.90 35.89
C LYS A 164 -7.44 -29.18 35.49
N CYS A 165 -7.42 -27.85 35.43
CA CYS A 165 -8.63 -27.07 35.09
C CYS A 165 -8.71 -26.63 33.63
N HIS A 166 -7.62 -26.80 32.87
CA HIS A 166 -7.54 -26.48 31.44
C HIS A 166 -7.82 -25.00 31.12
N THR A 167 -7.53 -24.10 32.07
CA THR A 167 -7.78 -22.65 31.93
C THR A 167 -6.49 -21.86 31.97
N VAL A 168 -6.43 -20.79 31.16
CA VAL A 168 -5.26 -19.90 31.02
C VAL A 168 -5.27 -18.76 32.06
N LEU A 169 -6.45 -18.35 32.54
CA LEU A 169 -6.60 -17.14 33.36
C LEU A 169 -6.30 -17.34 34.86
N THR A 170 -6.31 -18.57 35.34
CA THR A 170 -6.34 -18.90 36.78
C THR A 170 -4.97 -19.20 37.36
N SER A 171 -3.96 -19.36 36.50
CA SER A 171 -2.57 -19.59 36.86
C SER A 171 -1.91 -18.28 37.28
N LEU A 172 -1.29 -18.28 38.46
CA LEU A 172 -0.58 -17.14 39.03
C LEU A 172 0.84 -17.55 39.39
N ILE A 173 1.78 -16.63 39.23
CA ILE A 173 3.16 -16.81 39.69
C ILE A 173 3.23 -16.25 41.11
N GLN A 174 3.56 -17.10 42.08
CA GLN A 174 3.79 -16.72 43.48
C GLN A 174 5.27 -16.86 43.82
N PHE A 175 5.78 -15.95 44.64
CA PHE A 175 7.12 -16.06 45.24
C PHE A 175 7.05 -16.98 46.45
N LYS A 176 8.08 -17.81 46.67
CA LYS A 176 8.22 -18.53 47.95
C LYS A 176 8.56 -17.56 49.07
N GLU A 177 7.92 -17.73 50.23
CA GLU A 177 8.08 -16.89 51.42
C GLU A 177 9.54 -16.82 51.91
N ASP A 178 10.32 -17.90 51.72
CA ASP A 178 11.72 -17.98 52.18
C ASP A 178 12.76 -17.46 51.18
N SER A 179 12.38 -17.15 49.93
CA SER A 179 13.33 -16.66 48.93
C SER A 179 12.65 -15.88 47.80
N TYR A 180 13.01 -14.60 47.68
CA TYR A 180 12.64 -13.74 46.54
C TYR A 180 13.14 -14.28 45.17
N SER A 181 13.99 -15.31 45.16
CA SER A 181 14.57 -15.90 43.96
C SER A 181 13.72 -17.03 43.35
N SER A 182 12.88 -17.72 44.12
CA SER A 182 12.18 -18.91 43.62
C SER A 182 10.70 -18.63 43.35
N LYS A 183 10.32 -18.70 42.06
CA LYS A 183 8.96 -18.49 41.55
C LYS A 183 8.29 -19.85 41.35
N ILE A 184 7.07 -20.03 41.87
CA ILE A 184 6.23 -21.19 41.56
C ILE A 184 4.95 -20.69 40.89
N ALA A 185 4.59 -21.32 39.77
CA ALA A 185 3.27 -21.16 39.18
C ALA A 185 2.26 -22.06 39.90
N LYS A 186 1.19 -21.46 40.45
CA LYS A 186 0.07 -22.17 41.09
C LYS A 186 -1.24 -21.74 40.48
N CYS A 187 -2.15 -22.69 40.28
CA CYS A 187 -3.53 -22.38 39.90
C CYS A 187 -4.35 -21.99 41.13
N LYS A 188 -4.99 -20.82 41.12
CA LYS A 188 -5.84 -20.36 42.24
C LYS A 188 -7.12 -21.20 42.42
N THR A 189 -7.61 -21.84 41.37
CA THR A 189 -8.89 -22.56 41.40
C THR A 189 -8.75 -24.01 41.85
N CYS A 190 -7.59 -24.63 41.60
CA CYS A 190 -7.35 -26.05 41.88
C CYS A 190 -6.20 -26.30 42.86
N ASP A 191 -5.53 -25.24 43.33
CA ASP A 191 -4.30 -25.26 44.13
C ASP A 191 -3.19 -26.17 43.59
N SER A 192 -3.27 -26.54 42.31
CA SER A 192 -2.32 -27.42 41.65
C SER A 192 -1.11 -26.64 41.17
N THR A 193 0.07 -27.23 41.41
CA THR A 193 1.37 -26.77 40.89
C THR A 193 1.65 -27.28 39.47
N GLN A 194 0.77 -28.12 38.90
CA GLN A 194 0.86 -28.65 37.54
C GLN A 194 0.44 -27.58 36.51
N VAL A 195 1.40 -26.73 36.14
CA VAL A 195 1.21 -25.62 35.18
C VAL A 195 2.24 -25.76 34.06
N GLN A 196 1.82 -25.54 32.81
CA GLN A 196 2.65 -25.57 31.62
C GLN A 196 2.62 -24.22 30.89
N GLU A 197 3.73 -23.82 30.29
CA GLU A 197 3.81 -22.64 29.44
C GLU A 197 3.43 -22.98 28.00
N ILE A 198 2.53 -22.19 27.41
CA ILE A 198 2.11 -22.30 26.01
C ILE A 198 2.26 -20.97 25.28
N GLY A 199 2.60 -21.01 23.99
CA GLY A 199 2.59 -19.86 23.11
C GLY A 199 1.19 -19.65 22.53
N ILE A 200 0.55 -18.52 22.82
CA ILE A 200 -0.76 -18.16 22.28
C ILE A 200 -0.79 -16.68 21.88
N PRO A 201 -1.65 -16.28 20.91
CA PRO A 201 -1.89 -14.86 20.63
C PRO A 201 -2.45 -14.17 21.87
N ASN A 202 -1.99 -12.96 22.18
CA ASN A 202 -2.48 -12.21 23.33
C ASN A 202 -3.96 -11.87 23.21
N VAL A 203 -4.47 -11.66 21.98
CA VAL A 203 -5.91 -11.47 21.76
C VAL A 203 -6.73 -12.69 22.19
N PHE A 204 -6.19 -13.90 22.12
CA PHE A 204 -6.88 -15.08 22.64
C PHE A 204 -7.07 -15.03 24.16
N ARG A 205 -6.08 -14.50 24.91
CA ARG A 205 -6.22 -14.28 26.36
C ARG A 205 -7.31 -13.26 26.67
N TYR A 206 -7.37 -12.19 25.88
CA TYR A 206 -8.41 -11.17 25.99
C TYR A 206 -9.81 -11.75 25.70
N LEU A 207 -9.93 -12.59 24.66
CA LEU A 207 -11.18 -13.32 24.39
C LEU A 207 -11.60 -14.21 25.56
N CYS A 208 -10.67 -14.95 26.17
CA CYS A 208 -10.97 -15.76 27.35
C CYS A 208 -11.48 -14.89 28.52
N SER A 209 -10.90 -13.70 28.74
CA SER A 209 -11.37 -12.81 29.82
C SER A 209 -12.76 -12.24 29.55
N GLU A 210 -13.07 -11.85 28.31
CA GLU A 210 -14.40 -11.35 27.94
C GLU A 210 -15.47 -12.44 28.07
N LEU A 211 -15.18 -13.67 27.65
CA LEU A 211 -16.10 -14.80 27.82
C LEU A 211 -16.30 -15.14 29.30
N ALA A 212 -15.24 -15.10 30.11
CA ALA A 212 -15.35 -15.30 31.55
C ALA A 212 -16.22 -14.23 32.23
N ALA A 213 -16.20 -12.98 31.74
CA ALA A 213 -17.07 -11.91 32.24
C ALA A 213 -18.57 -12.20 32.00
N ILE A 214 -18.89 -12.99 30.98
CA ILE A 214 -20.26 -13.46 30.65
C ILE A 214 -20.52 -14.85 31.27
N ASN A 215 -19.69 -15.30 32.21
CA ASN A 215 -19.75 -16.63 32.85
C ASN A 215 -19.60 -17.81 31.88
N ILE A 216 -18.96 -17.61 30.73
CA ILE A 216 -18.62 -18.68 29.78
C ILE A 216 -17.19 -19.13 30.04
N LYS A 217 -17.02 -20.41 30.39
CA LYS A 217 -15.71 -21.02 30.65
C LYS A 217 -15.18 -21.72 29.39
N LEU A 218 -14.03 -21.27 28.89
CA LEU A 218 -13.26 -21.99 27.88
C LEU A 218 -12.26 -22.96 28.52
N GLN A 219 -12.18 -24.17 27.98
CA GLN A 219 -11.22 -25.21 28.42
C GLN A 219 -10.34 -25.63 27.24
N LEU A 220 -9.03 -25.61 27.46
CA LEU A 220 -8.01 -26.06 26.50
C LEU A 220 -7.49 -27.43 26.91
N ASN A 221 -7.92 -28.46 26.17
CA ASN A 221 -7.38 -29.79 26.33
C ASN A 221 -5.99 -29.83 25.67
N ILE A 222 -4.97 -30.04 26.48
CA ILE A 222 -3.61 -30.27 25.99
C ILE A 222 -3.33 -31.76 26.14
N GLU A 223 -2.99 -32.39 25.02
CA GLU A 223 -2.36 -33.69 25.01
C GLU A 223 -0.85 -33.46 25.23
N VAL A 224 -0.34 -33.99 26.34
CA VAL A 224 1.07 -33.91 26.74
C VAL A 224 1.76 -35.21 26.33
#